data_AF-A0A0G1TAL8-F1
#
_entry.id   AF-A0A0G1TAL8-F1
#
_cell.length_a   1.000
_cell.length_b   1.000
_cell.length_c   1.000
_cell.angle_alpha   90.00
_cell.angle_beta   90.00
_cell.angle_gamma   90.00
#
_symmetry.space_group_name_H-M   'P 1'
#
loop_
_entity.id
_entity.type
_entity.pdbx_description
1 polymer ?
#
loop_
_entity_poly.entity_id
_entity_poly.type
_entity_poly.pdbx_seq_one_letter_code
_entity_poly.pdbx_strand_id
1 'polypeptide(L)' 'MDSDTNRKIDALEAKIDAIFVSVEKTRKYFFWTMVITVAVLVVPMIGLMFAIPAFMSNYVDVLGGI' A
#
# COMPACT_ATOMS: atom_id res chain seq x y z
N MET A 1 -16.79 -45.55 -7.51
CA MET A 1 -16.27 -44.36 -6.80
C MET A 1 -17.20 -44.10 -5.63
N ASP A 2 -16.69 -44.20 -4.41
CA ASP A 2 -17.49 -44.10 -3.19
C ASP A 2 -17.96 -42.67 -2.95
N SER A 3 -19.19 -42.50 -2.45
CA SER A 3 -19.84 -41.20 -2.19
C SER A 3 -19.03 -40.28 -1.26
N ASP A 4 -18.30 -40.86 -0.30
CA ASP A 4 -17.44 -40.13 0.62
C ASP A 4 -16.22 -39.50 -0.06
N THR A 5 -15.70 -40.14 -1.11
CA THR A 5 -14.56 -39.62 -1.87
C THR A 5 -14.98 -38.43 -2.71
N ASN A 6 -16.14 -38.49 -3.37
CA ASN A 6 -16.68 -37.35 -4.13
C ASN A 6 -16.95 -36.15 -3.21
N ARG A 7 -17.57 -36.36 -2.04
CA ARG A 7 -17.78 -35.28 -1.05
C ARG A 7 -16.48 -34.61 -0.61
N LYS A 8 -15.39 -35.37 -0.46
CA LYS A 8 -14.08 -34.82 -0.13
C LYS A 8 -13.50 -34.00 -1.27
N ILE A 9 -13.67 -34.44 -2.52
CA ILE A 9 -13.25 -33.69 -3.71
C ILE A 9 -14.01 -32.38 -3.80
N ASP A 10 -15.34 -32.38 -3.69
CA ASP A 10 -16.16 -31.16 -3.72
C ASP A 10 -15.74 -30.17 -2.62
N ALA A 11 -15.46 -30.68 -1.42
CA ALA A 11 -15.00 -29.86 -0.30
C ALA A 11 -13.60 -29.26 -0.52
N LEU A 12 -12.73 -29.94 -1.27
CA LEU A 12 -11.41 -29.45 -1.63
C LEU A 12 -11.49 -28.40 -2.74
N GLU A 13 -12.31 -28.60 -3.77
CA GLU A 13 -12.55 -27.63 -4.83
C GLU A 13 -13.06 -26.29 -4.26
N ALA A 14 -14.06 -26.35 -3.37
CA ALA A 14 -14.58 -25.16 -2.71
C ALA A 14 -13.51 -24.39 -1.89
N LYS A 15 -12.56 -25.11 -1.28
CA LYS A 15 -11.44 -24.48 -0.55
C LYS A 15 -10.44 -23.84 -1.51
N ILE A 16 -10.16 -24.49 -2.65
CA ILE A 16 -9.25 -23.97 -3.67
C ILE A 16 -9.81 -22.67 -4.25
N ASP A 17 -11.10 -22.63 -4.57
CA ASP A 17 -11.76 -21.42 -5.07
C ASP A 17 -11.71 -20.28 -4.04
N ALA A 18 -11.99 -20.59 -2.76
CA ALA A 18 -11.88 -19.59 -1.70
C ALA A 18 -10.44 -19.05 -1.56
N ILE A 19 -9.43 -19.92 -1.68
CA ILE A 19 -8.02 -19.51 -1.67
C ILE A 19 -7.72 -18.61 -2.88
N PHE A 20 -8.13 -19.00 -4.09
CA PHE A 20 -7.91 -18.21 -5.30
C PHE A 20 -8.45 -16.79 -5.15
N VAL A 21 -9.71 -16.66 -4.72
CA VAL A 21 -10.34 -15.35 -4.47
C VAL A 21 -9.60 -14.56 -3.40
N SER A 22 -9.13 -15.20 -2.32
CA SER A 22 -8.37 -14.52 -1.27
C SER A 22 -7.00 -14.02 -1.74
N VAL A 23 -6.32 -14.79 -2.59
CA VAL A 23 -5.01 -14.43 -3.15
C VAL A 23 -5.14 -13.27 -4.12
N GLU A 24 -6.18 -13.25 -4.96
CA GLU A 24 -6.43 -12.10 -5.85
C GLU A 24 -6.72 -10.82 -5.07
N LYS A 25 -7.51 -10.90 -3.99
CA LYS A 25 -7.72 -9.76 -3.09
C LYS A 25 -6.42 -9.31 -2.44
N THR A 26 -5.60 -10.25 -1.98
CA THR A 26 -4.29 -9.96 -1.36
C THR A 26 -3.36 -9.29 -2.36
N ARG A 27 -3.31 -9.75 -3.62
CA ARG A 27 -2.53 -9.09 -4.69
C ARG A 27 -2.95 -7.64 -4.88
N LYS A 28 -4.26 -7.38 -4.93
CA LYS A 28 -4.81 -6.03 -5.09
C LYS A 28 -4.47 -5.14 -3.90
N TYR A 29 -4.62 -5.64 -2.68
CA TYR A 29 -4.29 -4.89 -1.47
C TYR A 29 -2.80 -4.65 -1.33
N PHE A 30 -1.96 -5.65 -1.62
CA PHE A 30 -0.52 -5.52 -1.57
C PHE A 30 0.00 -4.41 -2.49
N PHE A 31 -0.55 -4.33 -3.72
CA PHE A 31 -0.23 -3.24 -4.64
C PHE A 31 -0.59 -1.87 -4.04
N TRP A 32 -1.82 -1.71 -3.53
CA TRP A 32 -2.24 -0.44 -2.92
C TRP A 32 -1.44 -0.10 -1.67
N THR A 33 -1.14 -1.07 -0.80
CA THR A 33 -0.29 -0.88 0.37
C THR A 33 1.10 -0.40 -0.02
N MET A 34 1.70 -0.96 -1.07
CA MET A 34 3.00 -0.53 -1.57
C MET A 34 2.95 0.92 -2.08
N VAL A 35 1.94 1.27 -2.88
CA VAL A 35 1.74 2.64 -3.37
C VAL A 35 1.56 3.62 -2.22
N ILE A 36 0.71 3.29 -1.24
CA ILE A 36 0.48 4.14 -0.06
C ILE A 36 1.77 4.28 0.77
N THR A 37 2.51 3.19 0.99
CA THR A 37 3.78 3.21 1.74
C THR A 37 4.78 4.15 1.06
N VAL A 38 4.92 4.05 -0.26
CA VAL A 38 5.79 4.94 -1.03
C VAL A 38 5.29 6.38 -0.96
N ALA A 39 3.99 6.63 -1.11
CA ALA A 39 3.43 7.98 -1.01
C ALA A 39 3.67 8.61 0.37
N VAL A 40 3.45 7.87 1.46
CA VAL A 40 3.64 8.35 2.84
C VAL A 40 5.10 8.67 3.14
N LEU A 41 6.07 8.00 2.51
CA LEU A 41 7.49 8.32 2.67
C LEU A 41 7.95 9.42 1.71
N VAL A 42 7.61 9.30 0.43
CA VAL A 42 8.13 10.17 -0.64
C VAL A 42 7.46 11.54 -0.63
N VAL A 43 6.15 11.64 -0.39
CA VAL A 43 5.45 12.92 -0.40
C VAL A 43 5.99 13.87 0.69
N PRO A 44 6.19 13.46 1.95
CA PRO A 44 6.81 14.32 2.95
C PRO A 44 8.26 14.68 2.61
N MET A 45 9.06 13.75 2.08
CA MET A 45 10.44 14.06 1.67
C MET A 45 10.47 15.15 0.59
N ILE A 46 9.59 15.06 -0.40
CA ILE A 46 9.45 16.09 -1.44
C ILE A 46 8.95 17.39 -0.81
N GLY A 47 7.94 17.34 0.06
CA GLY A 47 7.43 18.51 0.78
C GLY A 47 8.52 19.24 1.57
N LEU A 48 9.39 18.51 2.26
CA LEU A 48 10.51 19.07 3.02
C LEU A 48 11.57 19.72 2.12
N MET A 49 11.84 19.16 0.94
CA MET A 49 12.76 19.78 -0.03
C MET A 49 12.29 21.17 -0.47
N PHE A 50 10.98 21.45 -0.47
CA PHE A 50 10.44 22.77 -0.78
C PHE A 50 10.23 23.62 0.49
N ALA A 51 9.78 23.01 1.58
CA ALA A 51 9.49 23.71 2.83
C ALA A 51 10.75 24.28 3.48
N ILE A 52 11.88 23.54 3.47
CA ILE A 52 13.12 23.99 4.11
C ILE A 52 13.68 25.25 3.44
N PRO A 53 13.87 25.32 2.11
CA PRO A 53 14.34 26.55 1.46
C PRO A 53 13.38 27.73 1.65
N ALA A 54 12.07 27.51 1.52
CA ALA A 54 11.07 28.54 1.73
C ALA A 54 11.08 29.06 3.17
N PHE A 55 11.24 28.19 4.16
CA PHE A 55 11.35 28.59 5.56
C PHE A 55 12.63 29.41 5.80
N MET A 56 13.77 28.97 5.25
CA MET A 56 15.04 29.68 5.37
C MET A 56 15.00 31.06 4.72
N SER A 57 14.41 31.21 3.53
CA SER A 57 14.30 32.53 2.87
C SER A 57 13.47 33.50 3.71
N ASN A 58 12.31 33.07 4.20
CA ASN A 58 11.46 33.91 5.06
C ASN A 58 12.18 34.32 6.35
N TYR A 59 12.94 33.41 6.97
CA TYR A 59 13.64 33.71 8.22
C TYR A 59 14.83 34.66 8.03
N VAL A 60 15.55 34.52 6.91
CA VAL A 60 16.64 35.43 6.52
C VAL A 60 16.09 36.82 6.19
N ASP A 61 14.95 36.95 5.50
CA ASP A 61 14.33 38.24 5.22
C ASP A 61 13.92 38.96 6.53
N VAL A 62 13.24 38.25 7.44
CA VAL A 62 12.77 38.82 8.72
C VAL A 62 13.92 39.25 9.65
N LEU A 63 15.00 38.47 9.73
CA LEU A 63 16.15 38.80 10.60
C LEU A 63 17.18 39.71 9.92
N GLY A 64 17.28 39.66 8.59
CA GLY A 64 18.25 40.41 7.79
C GLY A 64 17.83 41.85 7.49
N GLY A 65 16.56 42.21 7.65
CA GLY A 65 16.10 43.60 7.56
C GLY A 65 16.26 44.23 6.17
N ILE A 66 16.04 43.45 5.11
CA ILE A 66 15.60 43.95 3.81
C ILE A 66 14.13 43.59 3.63
#